data_AF-A0A953X402-F1
#
_entry.id   AF-A0A953X402-F1
#
_cell.length_a   1.000
_cell.length_b   1.000
_cell.length_c   1.000
_cell.angle_alpha   90.00
_cell.angle_beta   90.00
_cell.angle_gamma   90.00
#
_symmetry.space_group_name_H-M   'P 1'
#
loop_
_entity.id
_entity.type
_entity.pdbx_description
1 polymer ?
#
loop_
_entity_poly.entity_id
_entity_poly.type
_entity_poly.pdbx_seq_one_letter_code
_entity_poly.pdbx_strand_id
1 'polypeptide(L)'
;MAATRNILLFAAFAVVAAPVFAEPVTVEETVIVDYRPAVARIEAGDTATARSRLQGVVSRLSIDEGDVVDAGTLVAVVTDSTISPQISALSSRIEGLQAQITQATDDLARNEALFNQGFFPKAKLDEQRTGLDVLQRNLASAQSERNALSARQAEGRILAPADATVTSVNVVEGSVVSPGEVIATFATVNGVVRLSLPERHAAQIN
;
A
#
# COMPACT_ATOMS: atom_id res chain seq x y z
N MET A 1 -24.22 -114.27 -15.68
CA MET A 1 -25.27 -115.09 -15.04
C MET A 1 -25.85 -114.31 -13.88
N ALA A 2 -27.17 -114.38 -13.74
CA ALA A 2 -28.09 -113.67 -12.85
C ALA A 2 -27.59 -113.32 -11.43
N ALA A 3 -27.97 -112.14 -10.90
CA ALA A 3 -29.14 -112.01 -10.03
C ALA A 3 -29.14 -110.66 -9.27
N THR A 4 -30.24 -109.95 -9.43
CA THR A 4 -30.84 -108.90 -8.59
C THR A 4 -30.79 -109.18 -7.08
N ARG A 5 -30.52 -108.16 -6.24
CA ARG A 5 -31.48 -107.72 -5.19
C ARG A 5 -31.11 -106.38 -4.56
N ASN A 6 -32.18 -105.69 -4.23
CA ASN A 6 -32.34 -104.28 -3.88
C ASN A 6 -32.42 -104.11 -2.34
N ILE A 7 -32.48 -102.85 -1.88
CA ILE A 7 -33.23 -102.34 -0.69
C ILE A 7 -32.48 -101.94 0.62
N LEU A 8 -32.62 -100.63 0.90
CA LEU A 8 -32.80 -99.86 2.16
C LEU A 8 -31.62 -99.46 3.08
N LEU A 9 -31.21 -98.18 2.90
CA LEU A 9 -31.17 -97.07 3.88
C LEU A 9 -31.50 -97.38 5.36
N PHE A 10 -30.60 -97.01 6.27
CA PHE A 10 -30.90 -96.09 7.38
C PHE A 10 -29.61 -95.41 7.90
N ALA A 11 -29.72 -94.12 8.15
CA ALA A 11 -28.64 -93.16 8.34
C ALA A 11 -27.95 -93.26 9.71
N ALA A 12 -26.61 -93.23 9.71
CA ALA A 12 -25.77 -92.95 10.87
C ALA A 12 -25.09 -91.59 10.64
N PHE A 13 -25.64 -90.53 11.23
CA PHE A 13 -25.10 -89.19 11.14
C PHE A 13 -24.11 -88.99 12.30
N ALA A 14 -22.83 -89.27 12.03
CA ALA A 14 -21.74 -88.97 12.95
C ALA A 14 -21.36 -87.49 12.82
N VAL A 15 -21.67 -86.70 13.85
CA VAL A 15 -21.23 -85.30 13.93
C VAL A 15 -19.76 -85.29 14.34
N VAL A 16 -18.87 -85.07 13.38
CA VAL A 16 -17.46 -84.76 13.61
C VAL A 16 -17.34 -83.25 13.65
N ALA A 17 -17.13 -82.68 14.84
CA ALA A 17 -16.79 -81.27 14.99
C ALA A 17 -15.32 -81.07 14.63
N ALA A 18 -15.04 -80.51 13.46
CA ALA A 18 -13.71 -80.03 13.11
C ALA A 18 -13.46 -78.65 13.75
N PRO A 19 -12.31 -78.41 14.40
CA PRO A 19 -11.98 -77.07 14.87
C PRO A 19 -11.68 -76.18 13.67
N VAL A 20 -12.45 -75.10 13.51
CA VAL A 20 -12.16 -74.03 12.55
C VAL A 20 -10.98 -73.25 13.09
N PHE A 21 -9.81 -73.41 12.45
CA PHE A 21 -8.67 -72.53 12.69
C PHE A 21 -8.92 -71.20 12.00
N ALA A 22 -9.21 -70.17 12.79
CA ALA A 22 -9.20 -68.79 12.32
C ALA A 22 -7.78 -68.24 12.51
N GLU A 23 -7.13 -67.88 11.40
CA GLU A 23 -5.82 -67.23 11.40
C GLU A 23 -6.03 -65.73 11.70
N PRO A 24 -5.51 -65.17 12.80
CA PRO A 24 -5.72 -63.77 13.13
C PRO A 24 -4.89 -62.89 12.21
N VAL A 25 -5.56 -62.19 11.28
CA VAL A 25 -4.94 -61.12 10.48
C VAL A 25 -4.58 -59.98 11.42
N THR A 26 -3.29 -59.81 11.66
CA THR A 26 -2.74 -58.71 12.47
C THR A 26 -2.72 -57.46 11.60
N VAL A 27 -3.62 -56.51 11.88
CA VAL A 27 -3.68 -55.23 11.18
C VAL A 27 -2.59 -54.34 11.75
N GLU A 28 -1.50 -54.15 11.00
CA GLU A 28 -0.51 -53.11 11.30
C GLU A 28 -1.02 -51.78 10.76
N GLU A 29 -1.21 -50.81 11.65
CA GLU A 29 -1.61 -49.45 11.29
C GLU A 29 -0.47 -48.78 10.53
N THR A 30 -0.58 -48.76 9.21
CA THR A 30 0.36 -48.03 8.34
C THR A 30 -0.27 -46.73 7.92
N VAL A 31 0.42 -45.61 8.16
CA VAL A 31 -0.01 -44.29 7.70
C VAL A 31 0.14 -44.23 6.17
N ILE A 32 -0.97 -44.38 5.45
CA ILE A 32 -1.00 -44.19 4.00
C ILE A 32 -1.20 -42.70 3.71
N VAL A 33 -0.21 -42.08 3.08
CA VAL A 33 -0.31 -40.69 2.64
C VAL A 33 -1.20 -40.63 1.40
N ASP A 34 -2.45 -40.18 1.56
CA ASP A 34 -3.41 -40.01 0.46
C ASP A 34 -3.20 -38.65 -0.23
N TYR A 35 -2.57 -38.67 -1.41
CA TYR A 35 -2.36 -37.47 -2.22
C TYR A 35 -3.64 -37.12 -3.00
N ARG A 36 -4.28 -36.01 -2.64
CA ARG A 36 -5.43 -35.46 -3.39
C ARG A 36 -4.94 -34.44 -4.42
N PRO A 37 -5.05 -34.70 -5.73
CA PRO A 37 -4.68 -33.72 -6.74
C PRO A 37 -5.64 -32.52 -6.66
N ALA A 38 -5.09 -31.35 -6.38
CA ALA A 38 -5.83 -30.10 -6.37
C ALA A 38 -5.29 -29.18 -7.46
N VAL A 39 -6.19 -28.45 -8.12
CA VAL A 39 -5.80 -27.49 -9.15
C VAL A 39 -5.31 -26.22 -8.44
N ALA A 40 -4.09 -25.82 -8.75
CA ALA A 40 -3.47 -24.60 -8.27
C ALA A 40 -3.30 -23.61 -9.42
N ARG A 41 -3.52 -22.32 -9.16
CA ARG A 41 -3.11 -21.23 -10.05
C ARG A 41 -2.04 -20.41 -9.37
N ILE A 42 -0.94 -20.15 -10.10
CA ILE A 42 0.09 -19.20 -9.67
C ILE A 42 -0.40 -17.81 -10.05
N GLU A 43 -0.64 -16.95 -9.06
CA GLU A 43 -0.99 -15.55 -9.25
C GLU A 43 0.11 -14.68 -8.65
N ALA A 44 0.32 -13.47 -9.19
CA ALA A 44 1.16 -12.47 -8.54
C ALA A 44 0.58 -12.19 -7.14
N GLY A 45 1.42 -12.20 -6.11
CA GLY A 45 0.95 -12.07 -4.73
C GLY A 45 0.21 -10.76 -4.51
N ASP A 46 0.92 -9.65 -4.66
CA ASP A 46 0.38 -8.30 -4.49
C ASP A 46 0.59 -7.48 -5.77
N THR A 47 -0.50 -6.92 -6.28
CA THR A 47 -0.48 -5.93 -7.36
C THR A 47 -0.64 -4.54 -6.76
N ALA A 48 0.32 -3.66 -7.00
CA ALA A 48 0.27 -2.28 -6.58
C ALA A 48 0.09 -1.36 -7.80
N THR A 49 -0.57 -0.22 -7.62
CA THR A 49 -0.84 0.73 -8.71
C THR A 49 -0.38 2.11 -8.28
N ALA A 50 0.55 2.70 -9.03
CA ALA A 50 0.95 4.08 -8.82
C ALA A 50 -0.09 5.01 -9.45
N ARG A 51 -0.72 5.82 -8.60
CA ARG A 51 -1.73 6.79 -9.02
C ARG A 51 -1.18 8.19 -8.89
N SER A 52 -1.57 9.06 -9.82
CA SER A 52 -1.29 10.49 -9.66
C SER A 52 -2.11 11.05 -8.51
N ARG A 53 -1.48 11.78 -7.59
CA ARG A 53 -2.17 12.56 -6.55
C ARG A 53 -2.46 13.99 -6.98
N LEU A 54 -1.77 14.44 -8.03
CA LEU A 54 -1.80 15.80 -8.54
C LEU A 54 -2.39 15.83 -9.94
N GLN A 55 -3.16 16.87 -10.25
CA GLN A 55 -3.58 17.14 -11.62
C GLN A 55 -2.47 17.86 -12.38
N GLY A 56 -2.26 17.56 -13.65
CA GLY A 56 -1.28 18.28 -14.45
C GLY A 56 -0.78 17.49 -15.63
N VAL A 57 0.42 17.84 -16.08
CA VAL A 57 1.07 17.19 -17.22
C VAL A 57 2.22 16.33 -16.70
N VAL A 58 2.36 15.12 -17.23
CA VAL A 58 3.54 14.28 -17.00
C VAL A 58 4.74 14.96 -17.66
N SER A 59 5.62 15.55 -16.87
CA SER A 59 6.80 16.26 -17.36
C SER A 59 7.98 15.34 -17.58
N ARG A 60 8.02 14.19 -16.88
CA ARG A 60 9.04 13.15 -17.04
C ARG A 60 8.49 11.79 -16.64
N LEU A 61 8.83 10.78 -17.42
CA LEU A 61 8.68 9.37 -17.08
C LEU A 61 10.09 8.78 -16.87
N SER A 62 10.28 7.95 -15.84
CA SER A 62 11.61 7.43 -15.46
C SER A 62 11.66 5.91 -15.39
N ILE A 63 10.62 5.23 -15.87
CA ILE A 63 10.51 3.78 -15.89
C ILE A 63 9.95 3.30 -17.23
N ASP A 64 10.34 2.10 -17.63
CA ASP A 64 9.79 1.38 -18.76
C ASP A 64 9.05 0.10 -18.32
N GLU A 65 8.25 -0.47 -19.21
CA GLU A 65 7.57 -1.74 -18.96
C GLU A 65 8.60 -2.88 -18.83
N GLY A 66 8.49 -3.68 -17.76
CA GLY A 66 9.41 -4.76 -17.45
C GLY A 66 10.55 -4.38 -16.49
N ASP A 67 10.70 -3.10 -16.13
CA ASP A 67 11.74 -2.68 -15.18
C ASP A 67 11.46 -3.18 -13.77
N VAL A 68 12.53 -3.53 -13.05
CA VAL A 68 12.48 -3.86 -11.61
C VAL A 68 12.80 -2.59 -10.84
N VAL A 69 11.87 -2.17 -9.97
CA VAL A 69 12.03 -0.96 -9.15
C VAL A 69 11.94 -1.28 -7.67
N ASP A 70 12.75 -0.60 -6.87
CA ASP A 70 12.70 -0.65 -5.42
C ASP A 70 11.65 0.32 -4.88
N ALA A 71 11.19 0.10 -3.65
CA ALA A 71 10.31 0.98 -2.92
C ALA A 71 10.89 2.41 -2.86
N GLY A 72 10.08 3.41 -3.25
CA GLY A 72 10.50 4.82 -3.28
C GLY A 72 11.21 5.26 -4.55
N THR A 73 11.39 4.38 -5.55
CA THR A 73 11.93 4.76 -6.86
C THR A 73 11.00 5.75 -7.57
N LEU A 74 11.58 6.76 -8.23
CA LEU A 74 10.81 7.75 -8.99
C LEU A 74 10.24 7.12 -10.26
N VAL A 75 8.91 7.11 -10.37
CA VAL A 75 8.17 6.54 -11.51
C VAL A 75 7.92 7.63 -12.55
N ALA A 76 7.28 8.70 -12.13
CA ALA A 76 6.92 9.82 -12.99
C ALA A 76 6.89 11.13 -12.19
N VAL A 77 7.08 12.24 -12.90
CA VAL A 77 6.91 13.58 -12.36
C VAL A 77 5.72 14.23 -13.08
N VAL A 78 4.69 14.55 -12.30
CA VAL A 78 3.56 15.35 -12.75
C VAL A 78 3.77 16.77 -12.28
N THR A 79 3.65 17.72 -13.19
CA THR A 79 3.83 19.15 -12.90
C THR A 79 2.55 19.91 -13.22
N ASP A 80 2.11 20.71 -12.25
CA ASP A 80 1.06 21.70 -12.43
C ASP A 80 1.72 23.07 -12.69
N SER A 81 1.44 23.66 -13.85
CA SER A 81 1.97 24.97 -14.26
C SER A 81 1.50 26.11 -13.35
N THR A 82 0.43 25.92 -12.58
CA THR A 82 -0.15 26.94 -11.70
C THR A 82 0.54 27.03 -10.34
N ILE A 83 1.18 25.96 -9.87
CA ILE A 83 1.80 25.90 -8.53
C ILE A 83 3.06 26.77 -8.46
N SER A 84 3.93 26.70 -9.47
CA SER A 84 5.20 27.43 -9.47
C SER A 84 5.02 28.95 -9.36
N PRO A 85 4.13 29.59 -10.15
CA PRO A 85 3.82 31.01 -9.97
C PRO A 85 3.23 31.37 -8.60
N GLN A 86 2.41 30.50 -8.02
CA GLN A 86 1.82 30.73 -6.69
C GLN A 86 2.89 30.70 -5.58
N ILE A 87 3.83 29.75 -5.64
CA ILE A 87 4.97 29.70 -4.70
C ILE A 87 5.84 30.95 -4.84
N SER A 88 6.07 31.43 -6.06
CA SER A 88 6.81 32.66 -6.31
C SER A 88 6.10 33.88 -5.69
N ALA A 89 4.79 34.01 -5.90
CA ALA A 89 4.00 35.11 -5.34
C ALA A 89 4.01 35.11 -3.80
N LEU A 90 3.87 33.93 -3.18
CA LEU A 90 3.96 33.79 -1.72
C LEU A 90 5.37 34.10 -1.20
N SER A 91 6.42 33.75 -1.95
CA SER A 91 7.79 34.07 -1.56
C SER A 91 8.04 35.58 -1.54
N SER A 92 7.57 36.32 -2.55
CA SER A 92 7.62 37.78 -2.54
C SER A 92 6.79 38.39 -1.41
N ARG A 93 5.65 37.80 -1.06
CA ARG A 93 4.84 38.23 0.10
C ARG A 93 5.58 38.02 1.42
N ILE A 94 6.27 36.88 1.57
CA ILE A 94 7.10 36.58 2.74
C ILE A 94 8.24 37.59 2.88
N GLU A 95 8.94 37.91 1.78
CA GLU A 95 10.00 38.92 1.76
C GLU A 95 9.48 40.31 2.18
N GLY A 96 8.31 40.71 1.65
CA GLY A 96 7.66 41.96 2.04
C GLY A 96 7.28 42.01 3.53
N LEU A 97 6.77 40.91 4.09
CA LEU A 97 6.44 40.80 5.52
C LEU A 97 7.71 40.83 6.39
N GLN A 98 8.80 40.20 5.95
CA GLN A 98 10.08 40.24 6.65
C GLN A 98 10.66 41.65 6.72
N ALA A 99 10.57 42.42 5.62
CA ALA A 99 10.97 43.82 5.60
C ALA A 99 10.12 44.67 6.57
N GLN A 100 8.80 44.45 6.59
CA GLN A 100 7.90 45.14 7.53
C GLN A 100 8.19 44.81 8.99
N ILE A 101 8.47 43.53 9.30
CA ILE A 101 8.87 43.09 10.64
C ILE A 101 10.18 43.76 11.05
N THR A 102 11.16 43.82 10.14
CA THR A 102 12.46 44.47 10.41
C THR A 102 12.25 45.94 10.75
N GLN A 103 11.52 46.67 9.92
CA GLN A 103 11.18 48.08 10.18
C GLN A 103 10.45 48.27 11.51
N ALA A 104 9.41 47.47 11.78
CA ALA A 104 8.64 47.55 13.02
C ALA A 104 9.48 47.19 14.27
N THR A 105 10.43 46.28 14.14
CA THR A 105 11.37 45.91 15.21
C THR A 105 12.32 47.06 15.52
N ASP A 106 12.87 47.70 14.49
CA ASP A 106 13.76 48.85 14.63
C ASP A 106 13.02 50.07 15.21
N ASP A 107 11.80 50.32 14.76
CA ASP A 107 10.92 51.36 15.31
C ASP A 107 10.60 51.10 16.78
N LEU A 108 10.26 49.86 17.14
CA LEU A 108 10.00 49.48 18.52
C LEU A 108 11.25 49.68 19.39
N ALA A 109 12.43 49.22 18.95
CA ALA A 109 13.68 49.37 19.69
C ALA A 109 14.04 50.85 19.95
N ARG A 110 13.83 51.72 18.96
CA ARG A 110 14.00 53.18 19.13
C ARG A 110 13.03 53.75 20.16
N ASN A 111 11.76 53.38 20.09
CA ASN A 111 10.73 53.91 20.99
C ASN A 111 10.84 53.34 22.41
N GLU A 112 11.33 52.11 22.57
CA GLU A 112 11.67 51.53 23.88
C GLU A 112 12.78 52.35 24.58
N ALA A 113 13.81 52.78 23.83
CA ALA A 113 14.85 53.65 24.37
C ALA A 113 14.31 55.01 24.82
N LEU A 114 13.39 55.62 24.06
CA LEU A 114 12.73 56.88 24.41
C LEU A 114 11.74 56.74 25.58
N PHE A 115 11.05 55.60 25.68
CA PHE A 115 10.19 55.26 26.82
C PHE A 115 10.99 55.20 28.11
N ASN A 116 12.16 54.54 28.09
CA ASN A 116 13.06 54.46 29.24
C ASN A 116 13.59 55.83 29.70
N GLN A 117 13.66 56.80 28.78
CA GLN A 117 14.02 58.19 29.08
C GLN A 117 12.82 59.04 29.52
N GLY A 118 11.60 58.49 29.54
CA GLY A 118 10.38 59.17 29.98
C GLY A 118 9.67 60.00 28.90
N PHE A 119 10.10 59.94 27.64
CA PHE A 119 9.59 60.77 26.55
C PHE A 119 8.57 60.07 25.63
N PHE A 120 8.16 58.82 25.93
CA PHE A 120 7.22 58.05 25.10
C PHE A 120 6.06 57.47 25.92
N PRO A 121 4.80 57.48 25.43
CA PRO A 121 3.67 56.89 26.16
C PRO A 121 3.69 55.36 26.15
N LYS A 122 3.42 54.72 27.29
CA LYS A 122 3.32 53.25 27.41
C LYS A 122 2.30 52.63 26.45
N ALA A 123 1.11 53.23 26.33
CA ALA A 123 0.04 52.73 25.46
C ALA A 123 0.47 52.62 23.99
N LYS A 124 1.30 53.56 23.51
CA LYS A 124 1.83 53.55 22.14
C LYS A 124 2.88 52.47 21.94
N LEU A 125 3.68 52.19 22.97
CA LEU A 125 4.66 51.10 22.94
C LEU A 125 3.98 49.73 22.89
N ASP A 126 2.94 49.54 23.71
CA ASP A 126 2.16 48.29 23.74
C ASP A 126 1.38 48.09 22.41
N GLU A 127 0.89 49.17 21.79
CA GLU A 127 0.29 49.15 20.44
C GLU A 127 1.31 48.68 19.39
N GLN A 128 2.55 49.20 19.42
CA GLN A 128 3.61 48.79 18.49
C GLN A 128 4.05 47.33 18.69
N ARG A 129 4.16 46.88 19.95
CA ARG A 129 4.45 45.46 20.27
C ARG A 129 3.37 44.54 19.73
N THR A 130 2.11 44.92 19.90
CA THR A 130 0.98 44.16 19.36
C THR A 130 1.00 44.14 17.83
N GLY A 131 1.30 45.28 17.20
CA GLY A 131 1.47 45.36 15.74
C GLY A 131 2.60 44.46 15.21
N LEU A 132 3.72 44.39 15.93
CA LEU A 132 4.83 43.50 15.59
C LEU A 132 4.42 42.02 15.71
N ASP A 133 3.74 41.61 16.78
CA ASP A 133 3.24 40.22 16.91
C ASP A 133 2.28 39.88 15.76
N VAL A 134 1.36 40.78 15.40
CA VAL A 134 0.46 40.57 14.24
C VAL A 134 1.24 40.36 12.94
N LEU A 135 2.27 41.16 12.67
CA LEU A 135 3.12 40.97 11.50
C LEU A 135 3.85 39.62 11.52
N GLN A 136 4.35 39.19 12.67
CA GLN A 136 4.97 37.88 12.85
C GLN A 136 3.98 36.73 12.62
N ARG A 137 2.74 36.85 13.09
CA ARG A 137 1.66 35.88 12.81
C ARG A 137 1.35 35.81 11.31
N ASN A 138 1.28 36.96 10.65
CA ASN A 138 1.07 37.02 9.20
C ASN A 138 2.21 36.36 8.42
N LEU A 139 3.45 36.55 8.85
CA LEU A 139 4.62 35.87 8.28
C LEU A 139 4.51 34.35 8.45
N ALA A 140 4.19 33.87 9.66
CA ALA A 140 4.01 32.44 9.92
C ALA A 140 2.88 31.82 9.09
N SER A 141 1.75 32.55 8.88
CA SER A 141 0.67 32.13 7.99
C SER A 141 1.15 32.00 6.54
N ALA A 142 1.81 33.03 6.01
CA ALA A 142 2.31 33.01 4.64
C ALA A 142 3.36 31.91 4.40
N GLN A 143 4.21 31.63 5.39
CA GLN A 143 5.14 30.50 5.35
C GLN A 143 4.41 29.15 5.35
N SER A 144 3.36 29.01 6.16
CA SER A 144 2.55 27.79 6.21
C SER A 144 1.81 27.55 4.88
N GLU A 145 1.26 28.60 4.27
CA GLU A 145 0.65 28.56 2.94
C GLU A 145 1.66 28.11 1.88
N ARG A 146 2.88 28.66 1.90
CA ARG A 146 3.96 28.26 0.98
C ARG A 146 4.34 26.79 1.18
N ASN A 147 4.46 26.35 2.43
CA ASN A 147 4.81 24.97 2.75
C ASN A 147 3.73 24.00 2.27
N ALA A 148 2.44 24.33 2.44
CA ALA A 148 1.34 23.52 1.93
C ALA A 148 1.38 23.37 0.41
N LEU A 149 1.66 24.45 -0.33
CA LEU A 149 1.83 24.38 -1.79
C LEU A 149 3.08 23.58 -2.18
N SER A 150 4.18 23.69 -1.45
CA SER A 150 5.39 22.91 -1.71
C SER A 150 5.18 21.42 -1.47
N ALA A 151 4.39 21.03 -0.46
CA ALA A 151 4.01 19.65 -0.21
C ALA A 151 3.13 19.11 -1.35
N ARG A 152 2.14 19.90 -1.81
CA ARG A 152 1.34 19.56 -3.00
C ARG A 152 2.20 19.45 -4.27
N GLN A 153 3.24 20.26 -4.42
CA GLN A 153 4.20 20.12 -5.53
C GLN A 153 5.00 18.81 -5.42
N ALA A 154 5.41 18.43 -4.20
CA ALA A 154 6.11 17.18 -3.95
C ALA A 154 5.23 15.94 -4.22
N GLU A 155 3.92 16.04 -3.99
CA GLU A 155 2.93 15.01 -4.37
C GLU A 155 2.86 14.77 -5.89
N GLY A 156 3.35 15.70 -6.70
CA GLY A 156 3.54 15.50 -8.15
C GLY A 156 4.62 14.47 -8.47
N ARG A 157 5.51 14.14 -7.52
CA ARG A 157 6.49 13.05 -7.68
C ARG A 157 5.82 11.74 -7.30
N ILE A 158 5.60 10.89 -8.29
CA ILE A 158 4.99 9.59 -8.10
C ILE A 158 6.11 8.58 -7.84
N LEU A 159 6.03 7.92 -6.70
CA LEU A 159 7.02 6.95 -6.24
C LEU A 159 6.45 5.54 -6.27
N ALA A 160 7.32 4.55 -6.46
CA ALA A 160 6.98 3.14 -6.35
C ALA A 160 6.59 2.80 -4.89
N PRO A 161 5.46 2.11 -4.65
CA PRO A 161 4.98 1.82 -3.30
C PRO A 161 5.73 0.69 -2.59
N ALA A 162 6.33 -0.24 -3.34
CA ALA A 162 7.05 -1.41 -2.85
C ALA A 162 8.02 -1.91 -3.93
N ASP A 163 8.90 -2.85 -3.56
CA ASP A 163 9.80 -3.54 -4.48
C ASP A 163 8.98 -4.42 -5.43
N ALA A 164 8.94 -4.06 -6.71
CA ALA A 164 8.08 -4.72 -7.69
C ALA A 164 8.55 -4.50 -9.12
N THR A 165 8.05 -5.33 -10.03
CA THR A 165 8.31 -5.21 -11.47
C THR A 165 7.17 -4.43 -12.12
N VAL A 166 7.51 -3.50 -13.02
CA VAL A 166 6.55 -2.73 -13.81
C VAL A 166 5.88 -3.66 -14.81
N THR A 167 4.56 -3.83 -14.69
CA THR A 167 3.76 -4.67 -15.60
C THR A 167 3.27 -3.86 -16.79
N SER A 168 2.81 -2.62 -16.56
CA SER A 168 2.29 -1.75 -17.62
C SER A 168 2.47 -0.27 -17.26
N VAL A 169 2.72 0.54 -18.27
CA VAL A 169 2.76 2.01 -18.17
C VAL A 169 1.65 2.59 -19.03
N ASN A 170 0.68 3.23 -18.40
CA ASN A 170 -0.58 3.63 -19.07
C ASN A 170 -0.53 5.07 -19.62
N VAL A 171 0.56 5.79 -19.41
CA VAL A 171 0.72 7.19 -19.81
C VAL A 171 2.06 7.45 -20.48
N VAL A 172 2.11 8.48 -21.32
CA VAL A 172 3.35 8.94 -21.96
C VAL A 172 3.72 10.34 -21.48
N GLU A 173 4.98 10.71 -21.62
CA GLU A 173 5.43 12.09 -21.38
C GLU A 173 4.58 13.10 -22.17
N GLY A 174 4.20 14.21 -21.54
CA GLY A 174 3.29 15.21 -22.11
C GLY A 174 1.81 14.88 -21.95
N SER A 175 1.44 13.71 -21.41
CA SER A 175 0.05 13.36 -21.14
C SER A 175 -0.52 14.18 -19.98
N VAL A 176 -1.78 14.59 -20.11
CA VAL A 176 -2.53 15.25 -19.04
C VAL A 176 -3.16 14.18 -18.15
N VAL A 177 -2.95 14.28 -16.84
CA VAL A 177 -3.44 13.31 -15.86
C VAL A 177 -4.30 13.96 -14.81
N SER A 178 -5.32 13.24 -14.38
CA SER A 178 -6.22 13.64 -13.30
C SER A 178 -5.84 13.00 -11.96
N PRO A 179 -6.22 13.60 -10.81
CA PRO A 179 -6.00 12.98 -9.51
C PRO A 179 -6.73 11.63 -9.41
N GLY A 180 -6.02 10.60 -8.99
CA GLY A 180 -6.51 9.21 -8.90
C GLY A 180 -6.26 8.37 -10.15
N GLU A 181 -5.80 8.96 -11.25
CA GLU A 181 -5.50 8.24 -12.49
C GLU A 181 -4.29 7.31 -12.32
N VAL A 182 -4.39 6.10 -12.87
CA VAL A 182 -3.34 5.07 -12.77
C VAL A 182 -2.28 5.34 -13.83
N ILE A 183 -1.05 5.56 -13.37
CA ILE A 183 0.11 5.89 -14.22
C ILE A 183 0.87 4.60 -14.59
N ALA A 184 1.11 3.75 -13.60
CA ALA A 184 1.81 2.48 -13.79
C ALA A 184 1.27 1.40 -12.84
N THR A 185 1.32 0.16 -13.30
CA THR A 185 0.95 -1.03 -12.53
C THR A 185 2.19 -1.85 -12.21
N PHE A 186 2.28 -2.31 -10.97
CA PHE A 186 3.39 -3.08 -10.44
C PHE A 186 2.89 -4.43 -9.95
N ALA A 187 3.68 -5.48 -10.20
CA ALA A 187 3.44 -6.80 -9.65
C ALA A 187 4.64 -7.24 -8.80
N THR A 188 4.34 -7.71 -7.59
CA THR A 188 5.35 -8.27 -6.70
C THR A 188 5.78 -9.64 -7.20
N VAL A 189 7.09 -9.88 -7.23
CA VAL A 189 7.70 -11.12 -7.77
C VAL A 189 7.40 -12.35 -6.88
N ASN A 190 6.94 -12.15 -5.65
CA ASN A 190 6.52 -13.22 -4.74
C ASN A 190 5.15 -13.77 -5.18
N GLY A 191 5.17 -14.78 -6.07
CA GLY A 191 3.97 -15.47 -6.51
C GLY A 191 3.28 -16.20 -5.35
N VAL A 192 1.98 -15.97 -5.19
CA VAL A 192 1.15 -16.71 -4.23
C VAL A 192 0.44 -17.82 -5.00
N VAL A 193 0.54 -19.05 -4.47
CA VAL A 193 -0.17 -20.20 -5.04
C VAL A 193 -1.59 -20.22 -4.45
N ARG A 194 -2.60 -19.90 -5.25
CA ARG A 194 -4.00 -20.08 -4.86
C ARG A 194 -4.46 -21.48 -5.27
N LEU A 195 -4.78 -22.29 -4.27
CA LEU A 195 -5.36 -23.62 -4.46
C LEU A 195 -6.88 -23.50 -4.48
N SER A 196 -7.54 -23.97 -5.54
CA SER A 196 -9.00 -24.09 -5.57
C SER A 196 -9.39 -25.54 -5.27
N LEU A 197 -9.90 -25.80 -4.07
CA LEU A 197 -10.42 -27.11 -3.69
C LEU A 197 -11.94 -27.15 -3.91
N PRO A 198 -12.47 -28.05 -4.76
CA PRO A 198 -13.91 -28.25 -4.90
C PRO A 198 -14.56 -28.62 -3.57
N GLU A 199 -15.70 -28.00 -3.24
CA GLU A 199 -16.43 -28.18 -1.97
C GLU A 199 -16.69 -29.64 -1.60
N ARG A 200 -16.93 -30.50 -2.60
CA ARG A 200 -17.12 -31.95 -2.43
C ARG A 200 -15.95 -32.67 -1.74
N HIS A 201 -14.75 -32.11 -1.84
CA HIS A 201 -13.54 -32.65 -1.21
C HIS A 201 -13.20 -31.94 0.11
N ALA A 202 -13.75 -30.75 0.35
CA ALA A 202 -13.55 -30.01 1.60
C ALA A 202 -14.20 -30.71 2.81
N ALA A 203 -15.33 -31.40 2.61
CA ALA A 203 -16.04 -32.13 3.67
C ALA A 203 -15.34 -33.43 4.15
N GLN A 204 -14.27 -33.86 3.49
CA GLN A 204 -13.54 -35.10 3.79
C GLN A 204 -12.15 -34.86 4.40
N ILE A 205 -11.76 -33.60 4.62
CA ILE A 205 -10.49 -33.24 5.26
C ILE A 205 -10.82 -32.86 6.69
N ASN A 206 -10.56 -33.77 7.63
CA ASN A 206 -10.61 -33.53 9.06
C ASN A 206 -9.30 -34.02 9.68
#